data_AF-A0A6G0X693-F1
#
_entry.id   AF-A0A6G0X693-F1
#
_cell.length_a   1.000
_cell.length_b   1.000
_cell.length_c   1.000
_cell.angle_alpha   90.00
_cell.angle_beta   90.00
_cell.angle_gamma   90.00
#
_symmetry.space_group_name_H-M   'P 1'
#
loop_
_entity.id
_entity.type
_entity.pdbx_description
1 polymer ?
#
loop_
_entity_poly.entity_id
_entity_poly.type
_entity_poly.pdbx_seq_one_letter_code
_entity_poly.pdbx_strand_id
1 'polypeptide(L)'
;MVMSPWNNPTTLTRTWCVFEVYASVVENARFEIALGRSQKACFLQDFQNEGAFKQMLSTIQSEKSSTTVPSDRDNIFKLIRDEVGFAKLDRMVFEVIEKWMARTVHQQIDQAPCLEKKAAWLLVKADFLQEHGEFAASMETCQAAVNIYRQDLQDQSSDTWKAQTLLAALKFDEGHPREEWEPLLQESLVKQIRLLSKDHADTLATMHHLGHCYGSICEYDLGLSFLMECFERQRRVLGEENLQTRNTMSQIAVFLSEKGKLEEALEWNLRCFAIQRRILGDDHPETSRIRNNVGVAYTKLGDFASGAEHITACCEVYRRTLGPEHPKTLTIQANEGDSYRLLGDYTTAEKLLLDCLKHDHHFEHMKAHCLRYLGLVYLGMKDYNRAMSVYQEALDRLAAVHGRSHAYYTRALPAMFVIKMNSGCFELLEEIDTFETELDHASWTKDIWKDVSCHGCRSEIHGLLYHCSECPPQSLRFCQDCIALNKPATFCKHGADAIAFLKPPSRYLQEKRLDILAKKSDWQKYETHFVAYVNYCDENQIAKDERLTNQIPTEESSPDN
;
A
#
# COMPACT_ATOMS: atom_id res chain seq x y z
N MET A 1 -12.66 18.59 -31.38
CA MET A 1 -11.21 18.34 -31.56
C MET A 1 -10.99 17.05 -32.33
N VAL A 2 -10.08 17.03 -33.31
CA VAL A 2 -9.66 15.79 -33.99
C VAL A 2 -8.37 15.30 -33.35
N MET A 3 -8.39 14.14 -32.70
CA MET A 3 -7.24 13.60 -31.98
C MET A 3 -6.38 12.72 -32.91
N SER A 4 -5.07 12.99 -33.00
CA SER A 4 -4.15 12.21 -33.84
C SER A 4 -2.68 12.38 -33.43
N PRO A 5 -1.90 11.29 -33.31
CA PRO A 5 -2.38 9.91 -33.16
C PRO A 5 -3.19 9.77 -31.85
N TRP A 6 -4.01 8.73 -31.73
CA TRP A 6 -4.88 8.59 -30.56
C TRP A 6 -4.06 8.34 -29.27
N ASN A 7 -2.98 7.55 -29.35
CA ASN A 7 -2.17 7.11 -28.20
C ASN A 7 -1.09 8.11 -27.73
N ASN A 8 -0.80 9.14 -28.51
CA ASN A 8 0.07 10.26 -28.14
C ASN A 8 -0.39 11.52 -28.87
N PRO A 9 -1.48 12.14 -28.42
CA PRO A 9 -2.20 13.13 -29.21
C PRO A 9 -1.43 14.45 -29.34
N THR A 10 -0.82 14.65 -30.51
CA THR A 10 -0.11 15.90 -30.86
C THR A 10 -1.00 17.15 -30.85
N THR A 11 -2.33 16.98 -30.82
CA THR A 11 -3.25 18.09 -30.59
C THR A 11 -3.18 18.60 -29.16
N LEU A 12 -3.01 17.72 -28.18
CA LEU A 12 -2.95 18.09 -26.77
C LEU A 12 -1.54 18.50 -26.31
N THR A 13 -0.58 18.58 -27.23
CA THR A 13 0.72 19.24 -27.00
C THR A 13 0.71 20.71 -27.46
N ARG A 14 -0.40 21.19 -28.03
CA ARG A 14 -0.54 22.58 -28.50
C ARG A 14 -1.29 23.43 -27.49
N THR A 15 -0.71 24.59 -27.12
CA THR A 15 -1.26 25.46 -26.07
C THR A 15 -2.70 25.89 -26.36
N TRP A 16 -2.99 26.26 -27.61
CA TRP A 16 -4.36 26.65 -28.01
C TRP A 16 -5.36 25.50 -27.88
N CYS A 17 -5.01 24.29 -28.30
CA CYS A 17 -5.92 23.14 -28.22
C CYS A 17 -6.21 22.75 -26.77
N VAL A 18 -5.21 22.80 -25.89
CA VAL A 18 -5.41 22.59 -24.45
C VAL A 18 -6.33 23.68 -23.88
N PHE A 19 -6.10 24.94 -24.27
CA PHE A 19 -6.94 26.06 -23.85
C PHE A 19 -8.38 25.97 -24.36
N GLU A 20 -8.61 25.45 -25.57
CA GLU A 20 -9.96 25.19 -26.09
C GLU A 20 -10.71 24.16 -25.24
N VAL A 21 -10.03 23.13 -24.74
CA VAL A 21 -10.62 22.18 -23.79
C VAL A 21 -11.00 22.91 -22.51
N TYR A 22 -10.07 23.67 -21.92
CA TYR A 22 -10.33 24.47 -20.73
C TYR A 22 -11.55 25.40 -20.90
N ALA A 23 -11.54 26.23 -21.94
CA ALA A 23 -12.61 27.17 -22.23
C ALA A 23 -13.94 26.43 -22.45
N SER A 24 -13.92 25.28 -23.13
CA SER A 24 -15.15 24.50 -23.31
C SER A 24 -15.74 23.98 -22.00
N VAL A 25 -14.90 23.57 -21.05
CA VAL A 25 -15.37 23.11 -19.74
C VAL A 25 -15.88 24.27 -18.90
N VAL A 26 -15.14 25.39 -18.86
CA VAL A 26 -15.51 26.59 -18.08
C VAL A 26 -16.81 27.21 -18.58
N GLU A 27 -16.97 27.32 -19.90
CA GLU A 27 -18.16 27.90 -20.52
C GLU A 27 -19.31 26.89 -20.66
N ASN A 28 -19.14 25.66 -20.16
CA ASN A 28 -20.09 24.55 -20.32
C ASN A 28 -20.50 24.34 -21.79
N ALA A 29 -19.55 24.52 -22.71
CA ALA A 29 -19.75 24.35 -24.14
C ALA A 29 -19.66 22.86 -24.52
N ARG A 30 -20.38 22.48 -25.59
CA ARG A 30 -20.29 21.13 -26.15
C ARG A 30 -18.89 20.89 -26.73
N PHE A 31 -18.18 19.90 -26.18
CA PHE A 31 -16.89 19.46 -26.68
C PHE A 31 -16.97 18.03 -27.25
N GLU A 32 -16.54 17.86 -28.50
CA GLU A 32 -16.56 16.56 -29.19
C GLU A 32 -15.16 16.15 -29.63
N ILE A 33 -14.82 14.88 -29.41
CA ILE A 33 -13.58 14.27 -29.88
C ILE A 33 -13.88 13.38 -31.09
N ALA A 34 -13.10 13.56 -32.15
CA ALA A 34 -13.17 12.74 -33.36
C ALA A 34 -11.81 12.10 -33.66
N LEU A 35 -11.85 10.88 -34.22
CA LEU A 35 -10.68 10.18 -34.74
C LEU A 35 -10.85 9.96 -36.26
N GLY A 36 -9.76 10.10 -37.01
CA GLY A 36 -9.72 9.61 -38.39
C GLY A 36 -9.94 8.10 -38.44
N ARG A 37 -10.41 7.55 -39.57
CA ARG A 37 -10.79 6.12 -39.68
C ARG A 37 -9.68 5.16 -39.24
N SER A 38 -8.44 5.40 -39.66
CA SER A 38 -7.28 4.59 -39.28
C SER A 38 -6.95 4.70 -37.80
N GLN A 39 -7.01 5.92 -37.23
CA GLN A 39 -6.79 6.15 -35.80
C GLN A 39 -7.90 5.53 -34.95
N LYS A 40 -9.16 5.54 -35.41
CA LYS A 40 -10.25 4.86 -34.72
C LYS A 40 -10.05 3.35 -34.70
N ALA A 41 -9.60 2.75 -35.81
CA ALA A 41 -9.29 1.33 -35.84
C ALA A 41 -8.14 0.98 -34.89
N CYS A 42 -7.07 1.78 -34.88
CA CYS A 42 -5.94 1.63 -33.95
C CYS A 42 -6.41 1.74 -32.49
N PHE A 43 -7.19 2.78 -32.16
CA PHE A 43 -7.79 2.95 -30.83
C PHE A 43 -8.57 1.71 -30.40
N LEU A 44 -9.49 1.22 -31.24
CA LEU A 44 -10.33 0.06 -30.88
C LEU A 44 -9.53 -1.24 -30.70
N GLN A 45 -8.39 -1.37 -31.37
CA GLN A 45 -7.49 -2.50 -31.23
C GLN A 45 -6.65 -2.37 -29.95
N ASP A 46 -6.03 -1.21 -29.76
CA ASP A 46 -5.11 -0.97 -28.66
C ASP A 46 -5.82 -0.90 -27.31
N PHE A 47 -7.06 -0.41 -27.28
CA PHE A 47 -7.86 -0.27 -26.06
C PHE A 47 -8.32 -1.63 -25.49
N GLN A 48 -8.08 -2.72 -26.20
CA GLN A 48 -8.23 -4.09 -25.66
C GLN A 48 -6.99 -4.54 -24.87
N ASN A 49 -5.90 -3.77 -24.91
CA ASN A 49 -4.71 -4.00 -24.10
C ASN A 49 -4.79 -3.21 -22.79
N GLU A 50 -4.41 -3.86 -21.70
CA GLU A 50 -4.35 -3.27 -20.37
C GLU A 50 -3.43 -2.03 -20.34
N GLY A 51 -3.90 -0.94 -19.70
CA GLY A 51 -3.08 0.25 -19.46
C GLY A 51 -2.85 1.17 -20.66
N ALA A 52 -3.33 0.85 -21.86
CA ALA A 52 -3.18 1.69 -23.05
C ALA A 52 -3.76 3.10 -22.85
N PHE A 53 -4.83 3.19 -22.06
CA PHE A 53 -5.45 4.45 -21.68
C PHE A 53 -4.55 5.33 -20.80
N LYS A 54 -4.00 4.77 -19.71
CA LYS A 54 -3.07 5.48 -18.83
C LYS A 54 -1.83 5.93 -19.59
N GLN A 55 -1.34 5.08 -20.50
CA GLN A 55 -0.22 5.41 -21.36
C GLN A 55 -0.54 6.67 -22.17
N MET A 56 -1.69 6.71 -22.85
CA MET A 56 -2.10 7.91 -23.57
C MET A 56 -2.23 9.14 -22.65
N LEU A 57 -2.93 9.03 -21.52
CA LEU A 57 -3.08 10.17 -20.60
C LEU A 57 -1.74 10.71 -20.10
N SER A 58 -0.79 9.82 -19.80
CA SER A 58 0.52 10.21 -19.31
C SER A 58 1.32 11.08 -20.29
N THR A 59 1.05 10.96 -21.60
CA THR A 59 1.70 11.77 -22.63
C THR A 59 1.22 13.22 -22.65
N ILE A 60 0.08 13.50 -22.02
CA ILE A 60 -0.53 14.83 -22.01
C ILE A 60 -0.04 15.58 -20.76
N GLN A 61 0.60 16.72 -21.01
CA GLN A 61 1.10 17.63 -19.99
C GLN A 61 0.87 19.07 -20.46
N SER A 62 -0.19 19.69 -19.97
CA SER A 62 -0.64 21.02 -20.40
C SER A 62 0.44 22.09 -20.22
N GLU A 63 1.25 21.98 -19.16
CA GLU A 63 2.36 22.89 -18.87
C GLU A 63 3.50 22.80 -19.89
N LYS A 64 3.68 21.63 -20.53
CA LYS A 64 4.68 21.44 -21.60
C LYS A 64 4.10 21.73 -22.99
N SER A 65 2.88 22.23 -23.08
CA SER A 65 2.27 22.60 -24.36
C SER A 65 3.01 23.77 -25.01
N SER A 66 2.96 23.82 -26.34
CA SER A 66 3.65 24.85 -27.13
C SER A 66 2.76 25.46 -28.21
N THR A 67 3.12 26.66 -28.67
CA THR A 67 2.54 27.31 -29.83
C THR A 67 3.62 28.08 -30.58
N THR A 68 3.38 28.38 -31.86
CA THR A 68 4.30 29.16 -32.71
C THR A 68 4.38 30.63 -32.31
N VAL A 69 3.38 31.14 -31.60
CA VAL A 69 3.30 32.53 -31.14
C VAL A 69 3.58 32.59 -29.63
N PRO A 70 4.79 33.01 -29.19
CA PRO A 70 5.16 32.99 -27.78
C PRO A 70 4.26 33.82 -26.87
N SER A 71 3.76 34.97 -27.35
CA SER A 71 2.86 35.82 -26.59
C SER A 71 1.54 35.13 -26.25
N ASP A 72 1.00 34.31 -27.16
CA ASP A 72 -0.23 33.54 -26.90
C ASP A 72 0.02 32.53 -25.79
N ARG A 73 1.15 31.81 -25.85
CA ARG A 73 1.55 30.88 -24.80
C ARG A 73 1.63 31.60 -23.46
N ASP A 74 2.37 32.70 -23.40
CA ASP A 74 2.66 33.39 -22.15
C ASP A 74 1.37 33.96 -21.51
N ASN A 75 0.47 34.52 -22.33
CA ASN A 75 -0.83 35.01 -21.88
C ASN A 75 -1.74 33.87 -21.40
N ILE A 76 -1.85 32.78 -22.17
CA ILE A 76 -2.64 31.60 -21.77
C ILE A 76 -2.06 30.99 -20.50
N PHE A 77 -0.74 30.82 -20.41
CA PHE A 77 -0.07 30.22 -19.26
C PHE A 77 -0.22 31.07 -18.01
N LYS A 78 -0.23 32.39 -18.16
CA LYS A 78 -0.53 33.30 -17.06
C LYS A 78 -1.96 33.11 -16.59
N LEU A 79 -2.94 33.14 -17.51
CA LEU A 79 -4.35 32.90 -17.17
C LEU A 79 -4.54 31.53 -16.51
N ILE A 80 -3.96 30.46 -17.05
CA ILE A 80 -4.07 29.13 -16.45
C ILE A 80 -3.47 29.11 -15.05
N ARG A 81 -2.30 29.73 -14.82
CA ARG A 81 -1.69 29.80 -13.48
C ARG A 81 -2.54 30.60 -12.49
N ASP A 82 -3.14 31.70 -12.95
CA ASP A 82 -3.93 32.60 -12.11
C ASP A 82 -5.30 31.98 -11.76
N GLU A 83 -5.92 31.24 -12.68
CA GLU A 83 -7.31 30.75 -12.53
C GLU A 83 -7.43 29.31 -12.02
N VAL A 84 -6.62 28.37 -12.55
CA VAL A 84 -6.89 26.92 -12.37
C VAL A 84 -5.66 26.09 -11.99
N GLY A 85 -4.47 26.50 -12.41
CA GLY A 85 -3.24 25.72 -12.33
C GLY A 85 -3.17 24.56 -13.34
N PHE A 86 -1.96 24.18 -13.75
CA PHE A 86 -1.76 23.17 -14.79
C PHE A 86 -2.18 21.75 -14.38
N ALA A 87 -2.00 21.37 -13.11
CA ALA A 87 -2.40 20.04 -12.65
C ALA A 87 -3.91 19.82 -12.72
N LYS A 88 -4.70 20.85 -12.34
CA LYS A 88 -6.16 20.79 -12.42
C LYS A 88 -6.64 20.90 -13.88
N LEU A 89 -5.96 21.69 -14.71
CA LEU A 89 -6.19 21.71 -16.16
C LEU A 89 -5.98 20.33 -16.79
N ASP A 90 -4.89 19.65 -16.48
CA ASP A 90 -4.64 18.27 -16.95
C ASP A 90 -5.80 17.34 -16.57
N ARG A 91 -6.27 17.40 -15.31
CA ARG A 91 -7.44 16.63 -14.89
C ARG A 91 -8.71 16.97 -15.66
N MET A 92 -8.98 18.26 -15.93
CA MET A 92 -10.12 18.66 -16.77
C MET A 92 -10.01 18.06 -18.18
N VAL A 93 -8.81 18.05 -18.77
CA VAL A 93 -8.57 17.41 -20.07
C VAL A 93 -8.81 15.90 -19.98
N PHE A 94 -8.30 15.24 -18.93
CA PHE A 94 -8.46 13.80 -18.74
C PHE A 94 -9.93 13.42 -18.58
N GLU A 95 -10.72 14.15 -17.79
CA GLU A 95 -12.15 13.91 -17.60
C GLU A 95 -12.95 14.01 -18.91
N VAL A 96 -12.61 14.97 -19.77
CA VAL A 96 -13.25 15.11 -21.09
C VAL A 96 -12.97 13.89 -21.97
N ILE A 97 -11.74 13.38 -21.94
CA ILE A 97 -11.33 12.20 -22.71
C ILE A 97 -11.94 10.93 -22.10
N GLU A 98 -11.91 10.77 -20.77
CA GLU A 98 -12.54 9.70 -19.98
C GLU A 98 -14.02 9.55 -20.36
N LYS A 99 -14.78 10.64 -20.31
CA LYS A 99 -16.20 10.66 -20.71
C LYS A 99 -16.42 10.31 -22.18
N TRP A 100 -15.54 10.74 -23.07
CA TRP A 100 -15.62 10.39 -24.49
C TRP A 100 -15.35 8.89 -24.72
N MET A 101 -14.37 8.29 -24.05
CA MET A 101 -14.11 6.86 -24.21
C MET A 101 -15.18 6.02 -23.55
N ALA A 102 -15.69 6.39 -22.36
CA ALA A 102 -16.78 5.69 -21.71
C ALA A 102 -18.01 5.58 -22.63
N ARG A 103 -18.34 6.67 -23.35
CA ARG A 103 -19.37 6.67 -24.40
C ARG A 103 -19.01 5.76 -25.57
N THR A 104 -17.75 5.78 -26.01
CA THR A 104 -17.28 4.95 -27.12
C THR A 104 -17.33 3.47 -26.79
N VAL A 105 -16.91 3.06 -25.58
CA VAL A 105 -16.98 1.67 -25.09
C VAL A 105 -18.43 1.20 -25.02
N HIS A 106 -19.34 2.00 -24.45
CA HIS A 106 -20.76 1.69 -24.46
C HIS A 106 -21.29 1.47 -25.87
N GLN A 107 -20.95 2.36 -26.81
CA GLN A 107 -21.33 2.20 -28.21
C GLN A 107 -20.78 0.89 -28.82
N GLN A 108 -19.56 0.48 -28.49
CA GLN A 108 -19.00 -0.79 -28.99
C GLN A 108 -19.70 -2.03 -28.41
N ILE A 109 -20.16 -1.96 -27.16
CA ILE A 109 -20.96 -3.02 -26.53
C ILE A 109 -22.31 -3.15 -27.25
N ASP A 110 -23.00 -2.02 -27.47
CA ASP A 110 -24.32 -1.99 -28.11
C ASP A 110 -24.28 -2.42 -29.58
N GLN A 111 -23.20 -2.07 -30.28
CA GLN A 111 -23.01 -2.35 -31.71
C GLN A 111 -22.16 -3.61 -31.97
N ALA A 112 -21.91 -4.43 -30.94
CA ALA A 112 -21.06 -5.60 -31.07
C ALA A 112 -21.64 -6.59 -32.12
N PRO A 113 -20.83 -7.04 -33.09
CA PRO A 113 -21.32 -7.88 -34.19
C PRO A 113 -21.64 -9.33 -33.77
N CYS A 114 -21.13 -9.76 -32.62
CA CYS A 114 -21.36 -11.08 -32.05
C CYS A 114 -21.18 -11.06 -30.53
N LEU A 115 -21.65 -12.12 -29.86
CA LEU A 115 -21.56 -12.27 -28.40
C LEU A 115 -20.11 -12.27 -27.91
N GLU A 116 -19.18 -12.88 -28.63
CA GLU A 116 -17.76 -12.89 -28.28
C GLU A 116 -17.17 -11.48 -28.22
N LYS A 117 -17.46 -10.64 -29.23
CA LYS A 117 -17.01 -9.24 -29.21
C LYS A 117 -17.72 -8.42 -28.14
N LYS A 118 -19.00 -8.69 -27.87
CA LYS A 118 -19.73 -8.06 -26.77
C LYS A 118 -19.07 -8.36 -25.42
N ALA A 119 -18.74 -9.62 -25.16
CA ALA A 119 -18.08 -10.05 -23.94
C ALA A 119 -16.68 -9.43 -23.80
N ALA A 120 -15.88 -9.39 -24.87
CA ALA A 120 -14.59 -8.72 -24.86
C ALA A 120 -14.70 -7.22 -24.50
N TRP A 121 -15.69 -6.50 -25.04
CA TRP A 121 -15.92 -5.09 -24.69
C TRP A 121 -16.45 -4.90 -23.27
N LEU A 122 -17.18 -5.87 -22.72
CA LEU A 122 -17.57 -5.85 -21.30
C LEU A 122 -16.33 -5.99 -20.39
N LEU A 123 -15.35 -6.83 -20.73
CA LEU A 123 -14.10 -6.91 -19.97
C LEU A 123 -13.32 -5.58 -19.98
N VAL A 124 -13.27 -4.92 -21.14
CA VAL A 124 -12.69 -3.59 -21.27
C VAL A 124 -13.43 -2.56 -20.41
N LYS A 125 -14.78 -2.61 -20.39
CA LYS A 125 -15.58 -1.74 -19.51
C LYS A 125 -15.30 -2.03 -18.04
N ALA A 126 -15.14 -3.29 -17.64
CA ALA A 126 -14.80 -3.67 -16.28
C ALA A 126 -13.44 -3.11 -15.85
N ASP A 127 -12.40 -3.23 -16.68
CA ASP A 127 -11.08 -2.62 -16.45
C ASP A 127 -11.18 -1.10 -16.29
N PHE A 128 -11.93 -0.44 -17.18
CA PHE A 128 -12.17 1.00 -17.10
C PHE A 128 -12.84 1.40 -15.79
N LEU A 129 -13.89 0.69 -15.35
CA LEU A 129 -14.57 0.95 -14.08
C LEU A 129 -13.66 0.74 -12.87
N GLN A 130 -12.84 -0.32 -12.89
CA GLN A 130 -11.88 -0.60 -11.82
C GLN A 130 -10.87 0.55 -11.67
N GLU A 131 -10.36 1.09 -12.77
CA GLU A 131 -9.44 2.23 -12.75
C GLU A 131 -10.09 3.54 -12.27
N HIS A 132 -11.42 3.65 -12.26
CA HIS A 132 -12.14 4.79 -11.68
C HIS A 132 -12.61 4.51 -10.24
N GLY A 133 -12.24 3.37 -9.66
CA GLY A 133 -12.65 2.97 -8.31
C GLY A 133 -14.09 2.47 -8.22
N GLU A 134 -14.74 2.16 -9.34
CA GLU A 134 -16.10 1.60 -9.40
C GLU A 134 -16.05 0.07 -9.34
N PHE A 135 -15.48 -0.50 -8.27
CA PHE A 135 -15.16 -1.94 -8.17
C PHE A 135 -16.38 -2.85 -8.24
N ALA A 136 -17.48 -2.53 -7.55
CA ALA A 136 -18.71 -3.31 -7.61
C ALA A 136 -19.29 -3.37 -9.04
N ALA A 137 -19.37 -2.22 -9.73
CA ALA A 137 -19.84 -2.15 -11.12
C ALA A 137 -18.88 -2.87 -12.09
N SER A 138 -17.57 -2.81 -11.82
CA SER A 138 -16.56 -3.57 -12.55
C SER A 138 -16.80 -5.08 -12.42
N MET A 139 -17.00 -5.57 -11.20
CA MET A 139 -17.27 -6.97 -10.93
C MET A 139 -18.56 -7.46 -11.59
N GLU A 140 -19.65 -6.71 -11.50
CA GLU A 140 -20.92 -7.03 -12.18
C GLU A 140 -20.74 -7.10 -13.71
N THR A 141 -20.02 -6.13 -14.27
CA THR A 141 -19.73 -6.08 -15.71
C THR A 141 -18.86 -7.27 -16.16
N CYS A 142 -17.85 -7.63 -15.36
CA CYS A 142 -16.99 -8.79 -15.62
C CYS A 142 -17.77 -10.11 -15.50
N GLN A 143 -18.67 -10.22 -14.52
CA GLN A 143 -19.54 -11.38 -14.37
C GLN A 143 -20.47 -11.55 -15.57
N ALA A 144 -21.02 -10.45 -16.12
CA ALA A 144 -21.81 -10.50 -17.35
C ALA A 144 -21.00 -11.02 -18.55
N ALA A 145 -19.74 -10.62 -18.68
CA ALA A 145 -18.84 -11.16 -19.71
C ALA A 145 -18.59 -12.67 -19.54
N VAL A 146 -18.30 -13.11 -18.31
CA VAL A 146 -18.13 -14.53 -17.98
C VAL A 146 -19.38 -15.35 -18.29
N ASN A 147 -20.58 -14.82 -18.00
CA ASN A 147 -21.83 -15.51 -18.31
C ASN A 147 -22.00 -15.72 -19.83
N ILE A 148 -21.67 -14.72 -20.65
CA ILE A 148 -21.70 -14.88 -22.11
C ILE A 148 -20.72 -15.98 -22.56
N TYR A 149 -19.48 -15.96 -22.06
CA TYR A 149 -18.48 -16.96 -22.44
C TYR A 149 -18.87 -18.38 -22.00
N ARG A 150 -19.35 -18.55 -20.75
CA ARG A 150 -19.66 -19.87 -20.19
C ARG A 150 -21.00 -20.43 -20.62
N GLN A 151 -22.05 -19.60 -20.64
CA GLN A 151 -23.42 -20.06 -20.88
C GLN A 151 -23.78 -19.99 -22.37
N ASP A 152 -23.57 -18.83 -23.00
CA ASP A 152 -24.00 -18.62 -24.38
C ASP A 152 -23.01 -19.19 -25.41
N LEU A 153 -21.71 -19.05 -25.14
CA LEU A 153 -20.63 -19.55 -25.99
C LEU A 153 -20.09 -20.92 -25.55
N GLN A 154 -20.59 -21.47 -24.44
CA GLN A 154 -20.30 -22.83 -23.97
C GLN A 154 -18.79 -23.16 -23.89
N ASP A 155 -18.00 -22.24 -23.33
CA ASP A 155 -16.54 -22.36 -23.16
C ASP A 155 -15.74 -22.58 -24.46
N GLN A 156 -16.32 -22.27 -25.64
CA GLN A 156 -15.66 -22.50 -26.94
C GLN A 156 -14.54 -21.50 -27.25
N SER A 157 -14.56 -20.32 -26.63
CA SER A 157 -13.51 -19.31 -26.80
C SER A 157 -12.42 -19.46 -25.74
N SER A 158 -11.15 -19.30 -26.13
CA SER A 158 -10.03 -19.27 -25.19
C SER A 158 -10.13 -18.13 -24.17
N ASP A 159 -10.81 -17.04 -24.54
CA ASP A 159 -11.00 -15.85 -23.70
C ASP A 159 -11.87 -16.12 -22.47
N THR A 160 -12.64 -17.22 -22.47
CA THR A 160 -13.46 -17.66 -21.31
C THR A 160 -12.63 -17.68 -20.02
N TRP A 161 -11.44 -18.26 -20.08
CA TRP A 161 -10.58 -18.44 -18.91
C TRP A 161 -9.85 -17.16 -18.53
N LYS A 162 -9.62 -16.25 -19.49
CA LYS A 162 -9.15 -14.90 -19.22
C LYS A 162 -10.22 -14.10 -18.46
N ALA A 163 -11.46 -14.12 -18.94
CA ALA A 163 -12.60 -13.48 -18.27
C ALA A 163 -12.80 -14.01 -16.84
N GLN A 164 -12.75 -15.33 -16.67
CA GLN A 164 -12.89 -15.97 -15.36
C GLN A 164 -11.74 -15.60 -14.40
N THR A 165 -10.51 -15.51 -14.91
CA THR A 165 -9.34 -15.07 -14.14
C THR A 165 -9.51 -13.64 -13.63
N LEU A 166 -9.97 -12.72 -14.49
CA LEU A 166 -10.23 -11.33 -14.11
C LEU A 166 -11.34 -11.22 -13.06
N LEU A 167 -12.44 -11.97 -13.24
CA LEU A 167 -13.51 -12.04 -12.25
C LEU A 167 -13.00 -12.55 -10.90
N ALA A 168 -12.17 -13.59 -10.89
CA ALA A 168 -11.62 -14.14 -9.67
C ALA A 168 -10.69 -13.14 -8.95
N ALA A 169 -9.87 -12.40 -9.72
CA ALA A 169 -9.05 -11.31 -9.16
C ALA A 169 -9.91 -10.20 -8.56
N LEU A 170 -10.99 -9.78 -9.22
CA LEU A 170 -11.93 -8.79 -8.68
C LEU A 170 -12.63 -9.29 -7.41
N LYS A 171 -13.05 -10.56 -7.38
CA LYS A 171 -13.61 -11.18 -6.17
C LYS A 171 -12.61 -11.15 -5.02
N PHE A 172 -11.34 -11.44 -5.29
CA PHE A 172 -10.28 -11.36 -4.29
C PHE A 172 -10.10 -9.92 -3.77
N ASP A 173 -10.00 -8.94 -4.67
CA ASP A 173 -9.80 -7.53 -4.32
C ASP A 173 -10.98 -6.96 -3.48
N GLU A 174 -12.21 -7.41 -3.75
CA GLU A 174 -13.42 -7.07 -2.99
C GLU A 174 -13.54 -7.85 -1.65
N GLY A 175 -12.56 -8.68 -1.31
CA GLY A 175 -12.51 -9.41 -0.04
C GLY A 175 -13.43 -10.62 0.06
N HIS A 176 -13.87 -11.18 -1.08
CA HIS A 176 -14.62 -12.44 -1.06
C HIS A 176 -13.78 -13.61 -0.50
N PRO A 177 -14.44 -14.59 0.13
CA PRO A 177 -13.75 -15.72 0.75
C PRO A 177 -12.98 -16.56 -0.28
N ARG A 178 -11.94 -17.25 0.17
CA ARG A 178 -11.02 -18.05 -0.67
C ARG A 178 -11.74 -19.03 -1.58
N GLU A 179 -12.80 -19.63 -1.08
CA GLU A 179 -13.64 -20.61 -1.76
C GLU A 179 -14.36 -20.04 -3.00
N GLU A 180 -14.50 -18.72 -3.10
CA GLU A 180 -15.15 -18.06 -4.23
C GLU A 180 -14.22 -17.66 -5.38
N TRP A 181 -12.93 -17.45 -5.12
CA TRP A 181 -11.97 -17.02 -6.15
C TRP A 181 -10.92 -18.08 -6.48
N GLU A 182 -10.46 -18.88 -5.52
CA GLU A 182 -9.38 -19.85 -5.75
C GLU A 182 -9.77 -20.94 -6.77
N PRO A 183 -10.96 -21.56 -6.68
CA PRO A 183 -11.36 -22.57 -7.66
C PRO A 183 -11.44 -22.01 -9.09
N LEU A 184 -11.84 -20.74 -9.25
CA LEU A 184 -11.95 -20.09 -10.56
C LEU A 184 -10.57 -19.91 -11.20
N LEU A 185 -9.56 -19.50 -10.42
CA LEU A 185 -8.18 -19.37 -10.89
C LEU A 185 -7.55 -20.74 -11.18
N GLN A 186 -7.76 -21.74 -10.32
CA GLN A 186 -7.25 -23.09 -10.53
C GLN A 186 -7.85 -23.76 -11.77
N GLU A 187 -9.17 -23.65 -11.97
CA GLU A 187 -9.85 -24.12 -13.18
C GLU A 187 -9.28 -23.42 -14.42
N SER A 188 -9.17 -22.09 -14.40
CA SER A 188 -8.63 -21.30 -15.51
C SER A 188 -7.21 -21.73 -15.87
N LEU A 189 -6.33 -21.89 -14.87
CA LEU A 189 -4.95 -22.28 -15.08
C LEU A 189 -4.85 -23.66 -15.74
N VAL A 190 -5.60 -24.67 -15.24
CA VAL A 190 -5.58 -26.03 -15.80
C VAL A 190 -6.09 -26.04 -17.23
N LYS A 191 -7.18 -25.31 -17.52
CA LYS A 191 -7.77 -25.23 -18.86
C LYS A 191 -6.84 -24.51 -19.84
N GLN A 192 -6.26 -23.38 -19.44
CA GLN A 192 -5.33 -22.62 -20.27
C GLN A 192 -4.03 -23.40 -20.54
N ILE A 193 -3.47 -24.11 -19.55
CA ILE A 193 -2.31 -24.99 -19.80
C ILE A 193 -2.62 -26.02 -20.88
N ARG A 194 -3.81 -26.64 -20.84
CA ARG A 194 -4.22 -27.65 -21.82
C ARG A 194 -4.49 -27.07 -23.22
N LEU A 195 -5.08 -25.89 -23.30
CA LEU A 195 -5.53 -25.27 -24.55
C LEU A 195 -4.45 -24.40 -25.22
N LEU A 196 -3.68 -23.67 -24.42
CA LEU A 196 -2.77 -22.60 -24.87
C LEU A 196 -1.30 -22.89 -24.59
N SER A 197 -1.00 -23.89 -23.73
CA SER A 197 0.32 -24.18 -23.12
C SER A 197 0.65 -23.35 -21.88
N LYS A 198 1.65 -23.81 -21.10
CA LYS A 198 2.13 -23.16 -19.88
C LYS A 198 2.87 -21.84 -20.11
N ASP A 199 3.33 -21.60 -21.34
CA ASP A 199 4.12 -20.43 -21.72
C ASP A 199 3.27 -19.34 -22.44
N HIS A 200 1.97 -19.57 -22.61
CA HIS A 200 1.07 -18.59 -23.19
C HIS A 200 0.80 -17.41 -22.26
N ALA A 201 0.70 -16.19 -22.80
CA ALA A 201 0.52 -14.95 -22.04
C ALA A 201 -0.67 -15.02 -21.06
N ASP A 202 -1.83 -15.51 -21.49
CA ASP A 202 -3.00 -15.64 -20.60
C ASP A 202 -2.78 -16.66 -19.47
N THR A 203 -2.08 -17.78 -19.74
CA THR A 203 -1.73 -18.75 -18.69
C THR A 203 -0.78 -18.13 -17.66
N LEU A 204 0.17 -17.32 -18.12
CA LEU A 204 1.11 -16.60 -17.26
C LEU A 204 0.39 -15.52 -16.44
N ALA A 205 -0.58 -14.81 -17.02
CA ALA A 205 -1.42 -13.86 -16.29
C ALA A 205 -2.20 -14.55 -15.16
N THR A 206 -2.82 -15.71 -15.41
CA THR A 206 -3.52 -16.48 -14.37
C THR A 206 -2.56 -16.96 -13.27
N MET A 207 -1.35 -17.40 -13.65
CA MET A 207 -0.30 -17.78 -12.69
C MET A 207 0.13 -16.60 -11.82
N HIS A 208 0.26 -15.41 -12.42
CA HIS A 208 0.52 -14.16 -11.69
C HIS A 208 -0.59 -13.88 -10.69
N HIS A 209 -1.87 -13.95 -11.09
CA HIS A 209 -3.00 -13.70 -10.19
C HIS A 209 -3.06 -14.69 -9.02
N LEU A 210 -2.79 -15.99 -9.25
CA LEU A 210 -2.66 -16.96 -8.16
C LEU A 210 -1.54 -16.58 -7.19
N GLY A 211 -0.36 -16.25 -7.73
CA GLY A 211 0.77 -15.81 -6.92
C GLY A 211 0.48 -14.56 -6.10
N HIS A 212 -0.23 -13.59 -6.70
CA HIS A 212 -0.72 -12.39 -6.02
C HIS A 212 -1.70 -12.75 -4.89
N CYS A 213 -2.76 -13.51 -5.17
CA CYS A 213 -3.77 -13.85 -4.17
C CYS A 213 -3.15 -14.59 -2.97
N TYR A 214 -2.31 -15.60 -3.22
CA TYR A 214 -1.62 -16.35 -2.16
C TYR A 214 -0.71 -15.46 -1.30
N GLY A 215 0.12 -14.62 -1.92
CA GLY A 215 0.98 -13.73 -1.15
C GLY A 215 0.20 -12.69 -0.34
N SER A 216 -0.92 -12.19 -0.87
CA SER A 216 -1.76 -11.20 -0.19
C SER A 216 -2.54 -11.77 0.99
N ILE A 217 -2.81 -13.09 1.03
CA ILE A 217 -3.32 -13.79 2.23
C ILE A 217 -2.20 -14.28 3.16
N CYS A 218 -1.00 -13.70 3.04
CA CYS A 218 0.20 -14.01 3.83
C CYS A 218 0.80 -15.41 3.59
N GLU A 219 0.39 -16.14 2.55
CA GLU A 219 1.05 -17.37 2.10
C GLU A 219 2.26 -17.05 1.20
N TYR A 220 3.20 -16.25 1.73
CA TYR A 220 4.27 -15.64 0.94
C TYR A 220 5.15 -16.65 0.21
N ASP A 221 5.44 -17.82 0.80
CA ASP A 221 6.24 -18.86 0.14
C ASP A 221 5.54 -19.44 -1.09
N LEU A 222 4.24 -19.72 -0.97
CA LEU A 222 3.45 -20.21 -2.10
C LEU A 222 3.32 -19.12 -3.16
N GLY A 223 2.94 -17.90 -2.76
CA GLY A 223 2.81 -16.76 -3.66
C GLY A 223 4.11 -16.44 -4.43
N LEU A 224 5.24 -16.37 -3.73
CA LEU A 224 6.55 -16.13 -4.34
C LEU A 224 6.97 -17.29 -5.26
N SER A 225 6.63 -18.54 -4.93
CA SER A 225 6.96 -19.68 -5.82
C SER A 225 6.26 -19.55 -7.19
N PHE A 226 4.97 -19.19 -7.19
CA PHE A 226 4.20 -18.94 -8.40
C PHE A 226 4.72 -17.74 -9.18
N LEU A 227 5.00 -16.63 -8.50
CA LEU A 227 5.48 -15.40 -9.15
C LEU A 227 6.90 -15.56 -9.73
N MET A 228 7.80 -16.24 -9.03
CA MET A 228 9.16 -16.50 -9.53
C MET A 228 9.13 -17.42 -10.75
N GLU A 229 8.32 -18.49 -10.74
CA GLU A 229 8.14 -19.33 -11.94
C GLU A 229 7.54 -18.51 -13.09
N CYS A 230 6.50 -17.71 -12.80
CA CYS A 230 5.84 -16.88 -13.79
C CYS A 230 6.82 -15.87 -14.42
N PHE A 231 7.61 -15.16 -13.60
CA PHE A 231 8.61 -14.20 -14.06
C PHE A 231 9.63 -14.86 -15.00
N GLU A 232 10.16 -16.02 -14.64
CA GLU A 232 11.15 -16.72 -15.46
C GLU A 232 10.60 -17.17 -16.82
N ARG A 233 9.30 -17.47 -16.91
CA ARG A 233 8.62 -17.75 -18.19
C ARG A 233 8.33 -16.47 -18.97
N GLN A 234 7.72 -15.48 -18.33
CA GLN A 234 7.40 -14.19 -18.94
C GLN A 234 8.65 -13.51 -19.50
N ARG A 235 9.77 -13.50 -18.76
CA ARG A 235 11.04 -12.96 -19.23
C ARG A 235 11.53 -13.64 -20.52
N ARG A 236 11.39 -14.97 -20.63
CA ARG A 236 11.85 -15.73 -21.79
C ARG A 236 10.95 -15.54 -23.02
N VAL A 237 9.64 -15.47 -22.82
CA VAL A 237 8.64 -15.46 -23.90
C VAL A 237 8.24 -14.05 -24.32
N LEU A 238 8.04 -13.16 -23.35
CA LEU A 238 7.53 -11.79 -23.55
C LEU A 238 8.65 -10.72 -23.44
N GLY A 239 9.75 -11.05 -22.78
CA GLY A 239 10.82 -10.11 -22.44
C GLY A 239 10.53 -9.29 -21.18
N GLU A 240 11.57 -8.67 -20.61
CA GLU A 240 11.45 -7.86 -19.37
C GLU A 240 10.76 -6.51 -19.56
N GLU A 241 10.66 -6.03 -20.80
CA GLU A 241 9.99 -4.77 -21.12
C GLU A 241 8.47 -4.90 -21.17
N ASN A 242 7.96 -6.12 -21.29
CA ASN A 242 6.52 -6.39 -21.34
C ASN A 242 5.84 -5.98 -20.01
N LEU A 243 4.63 -5.41 -20.10
CA LEU A 243 3.85 -4.98 -18.94
C LEU A 243 3.62 -6.10 -17.92
N GLN A 244 3.26 -7.31 -18.36
CA GLN A 244 3.00 -8.44 -17.47
C GLN A 244 4.26 -8.83 -16.69
N THR A 245 5.41 -8.90 -17.36
CA THR A 245 6.69 -9.21 -16.70
C THR A 245 7.02 -8.19 -15.62
N ARG A 246 6.86 -6.89 -15.92
CA ARG A 246 7.13 -5.79 -14.97
C ARG A 246 6.17 -5.79 -13.79
N ASN A 247 4.90 -6.14 -14.01
CA ASN A 247 3.92 -6.32 -12.95
C ASN A 247 4.33 -7.47 -12.02
N THR A 248 4.74 -8.62 -12.56
CA THR A 248 5.26 -9.74 -11.75
C THR A 248 6.50 -9.36 -10.95
N MET A 249 7.46 -8.63 -11.54
CA MET A 249 8.63 -8.12 -10.82
C MET A 249 8.24 -7.25 -9.62
N SER A 250 7.28 -6.35 -9.81
CA SER A 250 6.75 -5.50 -8.74
C SER A 250 6.14 -6.32 -7.60
N GLN A 251 5.36 -7.36 -7.92
CA GLN A 251 4.71 -8.19 -6.90
C GLN A 251 5.72 -9.07 -6.15
N ILE A 252 6.74 -9.59 -6.83
CA ILE A 252 7.86 -10.27 -6.18
C ILE A 252 8.52 -9.35 -5.15
N ALA A 253 8.82 -8.10 -5.53
CA ALA A 253 9.45 -7.14 -4.64
C ALA A 253 8.59 -6.85 -3.40
N VAL A 254 7.27 -6.68 -3.58
CA VAL A 254 6.34 -6.46 -2.47
C VAL A 254 6.39 -7.63 -1.49
N PHE A 255 6.23 -8.88 -1.96
CA PHE A 255 6.20 -10.02 -1.06
C PHE A 255 7.57 -10.37 -0.45
N LEU A 256 8.68 -10.09 -1.14
CA LEU A 256 10.01 -10.15 -0.52
C LEU A 256 10.11 -9.14 0.63
N SER A 257 9.59 -7.92 0.46
CA SER A 257 9.56 -6.91 1.52
C SER A 257 8.72 -7.37 2.71
N GLU A 258 7.56 -7.99 2.46
CA GLU A 258 6.69 -8.53 3.50
C GLU A 258 7.29 -9.74 4.24
N LYS A 259 8.18 -10.51 3.59
CA LYS A 259 9.01 -11.54 4.23
C LYS A 259 10.24 -10.99 4.97
N GLY A 260 10.44 -9.66 4.99
CA GLY A 260 11.61 -9.03 5.61
C GLY A 260 12.90 -9.10 4.79
N LYS A 261 12.86 -9.59 3.54
CA LYS A 261 13.99 -9.61 2.60
C LYS A 261 14.12 -8.26 1.89
N LEU A 262 14.38 -7.21 2.67
CA LEU A 262 14.28 -5.81 2.22
C LEU A 262 15.31 -5.45 1.14
N GLU A 263 16.53 -5.95 1.25
CA GLU A 263 17.60 -5.69 0.28
C GLU A 263 17.30 -6.37 -1.08
N GLU A 264 16.85 -7.62 -1.09
CA GLU A 264 16.39 -8.31 -2.31
C GLU A 264 15.19 -7.57 -2.92
N ALA A 265 14.23 -7.15 -2.09
CA ALA A 265 13.06 -6.39 -2.54
C ALA A 265 13.45 -5.06 -3.19
N LEU A 266 14.41 -4.33 -2.62
CA LEU A 266 14.92 -3.09 -3.20
C LEU A 266 15.57 -3.33 -4.57
N GLU A 267 16.35 -4.40 -4.73
CA GLU A 267 16.97 -4.76 -6.01
C GLU A 267 15.92 -4.99 -7.11
N TRP A 268 14.88 -5.77 -6.81
CA TRP A 268 13.76 -6.00 -7.76
C TRP A 268 13.03 -4.71 -8.11
N ASN A 269 12.75 -3.87 -7.12
CA ASN A 269 12.08 -2.58 -7.33
C ASN A 269 12.94 -1.63 -8.17
N LEU A 270 14.24 -1.50 -7.89
CA LEU A 270 15.15 -0.64 -8.66
C LEU A 270 15.30 -1.12 -10.11
N ARG A 271 15.39 -2.44 -10.32
CA ARG A 271 15.42 -3.02 -11.67
C ARG A 271 14.14 -2.71 -12.45
N CYS A 272 12.98 -2.95 -11.83
CA CYS A 272 11.68 -2.65 -12.44
C CYS A 272 11.53 -1.15 -12.72
N PHE A 273 11.95 -0.31 -11.77
CA PHE A 273 11.93 1.15 -11.90
C PHE A 273 12.79 1.62 -13.07
N ALA A 274 14.03 1.14 -13.21
CA ALA A 274 14.90 1.49 -14.32
C ALA A 274 14.29 1.13 -15.69
N ILE A 275 13.66 -0.04 -15.80
CA ILE A 275 12.96 -0.46 -17.02
C ILE A 275 11.75 0.44 -17.30
N GLN A 276 10.90 0.71 -16.29
CA GLN A 276 9.72 1.56 -16.41
C GLN A 276 10.09 2.99 -16.83
N ARG A 277 11.08 3.60 -16.17
CA ARG A 277 11.57 4.94 -16.52
C ARG A 277 12.05 5.03 -17.96
N ARG A 278 12.75 4.02 -18.46
CA ARG A 278 13.26 4.01 -19.84
C ARG A 278 12.13 3.92 -20.88
N ILE A 279 11.09 3.13 -20.59
CA ILE A 279 10.00 2.86 -21.55
C ILE A 279 8.92 3.96 -21.51
N LEU A 280 8.54 4.39 -20.30
CA LEU A 280 7.39 5.26 -20.07
C LEU A 280 7.76 6.68 -19.61
N GLY A 281 9.01 6.90 -19.19
CA GLY A 281 9.43 8.16 -18.57
C GLY A 281 9.09 8.26 -17.09
N ASP A 282 9.55 9.34 -16.45
CA ASP A 282 9.41 9.56 -15.01
C ASP A 282 7.98 9.97 -14.58
N ASP A 283 7.28 10.70 -15.45
CA ASP A 283 5.96 11.28 -15.16
C ASP A 283 4.79 10.30 -15.39
N HIS A 284 5.08 9.04 -15.73
CA HIS A 284 4.06 8.03 -15.99
C HIS A 284 3.53 7.43 -14.67
N PRO A 285 2.20 7.25 -14.51
CA PRO A 285 1.61 6.64 -13.31
C PRO A 285 2.23 5.31 -12.92
N GLU A 286 2.37 4.36 -13.86
CA GLU A 286 3.02 3.07 -13.58
C GLU A 286 4.50 3.16 -13.20
N THR A 287 5.29 4.10 -13.76
CA THR A 287 6.66 4.37 -13.28
C THR A 287 6.63 4.89 -11.84
N SER A 288 5.70 5.80 -11.55
CA SER A 288 5.52 6.38 -10.22
C SER A 288 5.04 5.35 -9.19
N ARG A 289 4.22 4.37 -9.58
CA ARG A 289 3.83 3.24 -8.73
C ARG A 289 5.04 2.47 -8.21
N ILE A 290 5.96 2.14 -9.11
CA ILE A 290 7.20 1.44 -8.74
C ILE A 290 8.12 2.36 -7.94
N ARG A 291 8.17 3.67 -8.27
CA ARG A 291 8.90 4.67 -7.48
C ARG A 291 8.44 4.70 -6.02
N ASN A 292 7.14 4.65 -5.75
CA ASN A 292 6.64 4.53 -4.38
C ASN A 292 7.17 3.28 -3.68
N ASN A 293 7.17 2.12 -4.36
CA ASN A 293 7.69 0.89 -3.78
C ASN A 293 9.20 0.98 -3.46
N VAL A 294 9.98 1.66 -4.32
CA VAL A 294 11.38 2.01 -4.04
C VAL A 294 11.48 2.88 -2.79
N GLY A 295 10.67 3.93 -2.68
CA GLY A 295 10.66 4.82 -1.51
C GLY A 295 10.26 4.12 -0.20
N VAL A 296 9.25 3.25 -0.25
CA VAL A 296 8.86 2.40 0.89
C VAL A 296 10.01 1.45 1.28
N ALA A 297 10.70 0.86 0.31
CA ALA A 297 11.84 -0.02 0.59
C ALA A 297 12.99 0.74 1.28
N TYR A 298 13.36 1.92 0.79
CA TYR A 298 14.35 2.79 1.45
C TYR A 298 13.93 3.16 2.88
N THR A 299 12.66 3.51 3.06
CA THR A 299 12.08 3.84 4.37
C THR A 299 12.21 2.66 5.34
N LYS A 300 11.81 1.45 4.93
CA LYS A 300 11.97 0.22 5.75
C LYS A 300 13.44 -0.12 6.03
N LEU A 301 14.36 0.26 5.14
CA LEU A 301 15.79 0.08 5.33
C LEU A 301 16.41 1.09 6.31
N GLY A 302 15.72 2.20 6.61
CA GLY A 302 16.17 3.28 7.49
C GLY A 302 16.72 4.52 6.77
N ASP A 303 16.65 4.57 5.44
CA ASP A 303 17.01 5.74 4.63
C ASP A 303 15.76 6.59 4.35
N PHE A 304 15.37 7.39 5.35
CA PHE A 304 14.15 8.19 5.29
C PHE A 304 14.22 9.33 4.29
N ALA A 305 15.41 9.86 4.00
CA ALA A 305 15.59 10.95 3.04
C ALA A 305 15.31 10.47 1.60
N SER A 306 15.96 9.38 1.18
CA SER A 306 15.70 8.76 -0.12
C SER A 306 14.25 8.27 -0.22
N GLY A 307 13.71 7.72 0.87
CA GLY A 307 12.31 7.31 0.96
C GLY A 307 11.34 8.46 0.66
N ALA A 308 11.49 9.58 1.36
CA ALA A 308 10.65 10.76 1.21
C ALA A 308 10.74 11.38 -0.19
N GLU A 309 11.95 11.46 -0.78
CA GLU A 309 12.14 11.98 -2.14
C GLU A 309 11.33 11.19 -3.17
N HIS A 310 11.44 9.85 -3.13
CA HIS A 310 10.74 8.97 -4.05
C HIS A 310 9.21 9.02 -3.87
N ILE A 311 8.73 9.03 -2.62
CA ILE A 311 7.30 9.05 -2.31
C ILE A 311 6.67 10.40 -2.67
N THR A 312 7.33 11.52 -2.36
CA THR A 312 6.84 12.87 -2.69
C THR A 312 6.69 13.04 -4.20
N ALA A 313 7.71 12.64 -4.97
CA ALA A 313 7.66 12.69 -6.44
C ALA A 313 6.54 11.79 -7.02
N CYS A 314 6.27 10.64 -6.38
CA CYS A 314 5.13 9.80 -6.77
C CYS A 314 3.78 10.48 -6.51
N CYS A 315 3.63 11.14 -5.35
CA CYS A 315 2.39 11.82 -4.98
C CYS A 315 2.03 12.94 -5.96
N GLU A 316 3.02 13.73 -6.40
CA GLU A 316 2.83 14.80 -7.39
C GLU A 316 2.28 14.26 -8.73
N VAL A 317 2.86 13.17 -9.23
CA VAL A 317 2.39 12.53 -10.47
C VAL A 317 0.96 12.02 -10.30
N TYR A 318 0.68 11.29 -9.22
CA TYR A 318 -0.64 10.71 -8.97
C TYR A 318 -1.73 11.77 -8.79
N ARG A 319 -1.43 12.84 -8.05
CA ARG A 319 -2.35 13.97 -7.87
C ARG A 319 -2.69 14.64 -9.20
N ARG A 320 -1.72 14.78 -10.10
CA ARG A 320 -1.93 15.30 -11.46
C ARG A 320 -2.72 14.32 -12.33
N THR A 321 -2.37 13.04 -12.33
CA THR A 321 -2.90 12.08 -13.30
C THR A 321 -4.22 11.46 -12.90
N LEU A 322 -4.42 11.14 -11.62
CA LEU A 322 -5.63 10.47 -11.12
C LEU A 322 -6.51 11.43 -10.31
N GLY A 323 -5.96 12.54 -9.82
CA GLY A 323 -6.66 13.49 -8.97
C GLY A 323 -6.43 13.23 -7.48
N PRO A 324 -6.74 14.21 -6.61
CA PRO A 324 -6.47 14.13 -5.17
C PRO A 324 -7.35 13.10 -4.43
N GLU A 325 -8.57 12.87 -4.91
CA GLU A 325 -9.56 12.00 -4.24
C GLU A 325 -9.43 10.52 -4.63
N HIS A 326 -8.61 10.22 -5.64
CA HIS A 326 -8.48 8.86 -6.14
C HIS A 326 -7.85 7.93 -5.07
N PRO A 327 -8.37 6.71 -4.85
CA PRO A 327 -7.87 5.78 -3.81
C PRO A 327 -6.35 5.57 -3.81
N LYS A 328 -5.76 5.39 -5.00
CA LYS A 328 -4.31 5.27 -5.15
C LYS A 328 -3.57 6.55 -4.73
N THR A 329 -4.08 7.75 -5.04
CA THR A 329 -3.45 9.02 -4.62
C THR A 329 -3.48 9.18 -3.10
N LEU A 330 -4.61 8.87 -2.47
CA LEU A 330 -4.75 8.92 -1.00
C LEU A 330 -3.76 7.97 -0.31
N THR A 331 -3.55 6.77 -0.85
CA THR A 331 -2.55 5.82 -0.31
C THR A 331 -1.13 6.39 -0.37
N ILE A 332 -0.74 6.99 -1.51
CA ILE A 332 0.58 7.60 -1.65
C ILE A 332 0.73 8.83 -0.74
N GLN A 333 -0.33 9.64 -0.60
CA GLN A 333 -0.34 10.78 0.31
C GLN A 333 -0.20 10.36 1.79
N ALA A 334 -0.79 9.23 2.19
CA ALA A 334 -0.59 8.67 3.52
C ALA A 334 0.88 8.24 3.74
N ASN A 335 1.51 7.61 2.74
CA ASN A 335 2.94 7.27 2.78
C ASN A 335 3.84 8.52 2.79
N GLU A 336 3.44 9.59 2.10
CA GLU A 336 4.14 10.87 2.10
C GLU A 336 4.10 11.47 3.51
N GLY A 337 2.92 11.47 4.16
CA GLY A 337 2.77 11.88 5.55
C GLY A 337 3.64 11.08 6.52
N ASP A 338 3.71 9.75 6.34
CA ASP A 338 4.60 8.91 7.15
C ASP A 338 6.09 9.21 6.92
N SER A 339 6.46 9.54 5.68
CA SER A 339 7.84 9.93 5.34
C SER A 339 8.26 11.21 6.06
N TYR A 340 7.40 12.24 6.05
CA TYR A 340 7.65 13.48 6.80
C TYR A 340 7.70 13.23 8.31
N ARG A 341 6.85 12.35 8.85
CA ARG A 341 6.91 11.93 10.25
C ARG A 341 8.27 11.31 10.60
N LEU A 342 8.80 10.44 9.74
CA LEU A 342 10.11 9.80 9.93
C LEU A 342 11.29 10.76 9.77
N LEU A 343 11.10 11.88 9.08
CA LEU A 343 12.03 13.00 9.03
C LEU A 343 11.89 13.98 10.21
N GLY A 344 10.86 13.81 11.05
CA GLY A 344 10.56 14.68 12.19
C GLY A 344 9.77 15.95 11.85
N ASP A 345 9.33 16.11 10.59
CA ASP A 345 8.43 17.20 10.19
C ASP A 345 6.97 16.81 10.46
N TYR A 346 6.59 16.87 11.73
CA TYR A 346 5.25 16.50 12.18
C TYR A 346 4.16 17.45 11.68
N THR A 347 4.48 18.72 11.41
CA THR A 347 3.51 19.71 10.92
C THR A 347 3.08 19.40 9.50
N THR A 348 4.04 19.12 8.61
CA THR A 348 3.74 18.71 7.24
C THR A 348 3.02 17.36 7.22
N ALA A 349 3.49 16.40 8.03
CA ALA A 349 2.86 15.08 8.16
C ALA A 349 1.39 15.18 8.62
N GLU A 350 1.10 15.91 9.71
CA GLU A 350 -0.27 16.10 10.21
C GLU A 350 -1.17 16.71 9.12
N LYS A 351 -0.70 17.76 8.44
CA LYS A 351 -1.46 18.42 7.37
C LYS A 351 -1.82 17.44 6.25
N LEU A 352 -0.85 16.68 5.74
CA LEU A 352 -1.07 15.73 4.65
C LEU A 352 -2.04 14.61 5.04
N LEU A 353 -1.91 14.07 6.24
CA LEU A 353 -2.76 12.99 6.74
C LEU A 353 -4.18 13.46 7.06
N LEU A 354 -4.35 14.64 7.66
CA LEU A 354 -5.67 15.23 7.87
C LEU A 354 -6.36 15.56 6.54
N ASP A 355 -5.61 16.02 5.54
CA ASP A 355 -6.16 16.27 4.21
C ASP A 355 -6.61 14.97 3.53
N CYS A 356 -5.80 13.91 3.62
CA CYS A 356 -6.18 12.57 3.17
C CYS A 356 -7.50 12.11 3.80
N LEU A 357 -7.66 12.27 5.12
CA LEU A 357 -8.84 11.86 5.88
C LEU A 357 -10.14 12.63 5.56
N LYS A 358 -10.07 13.78 4.87
CA LYS A 358 -11.27 14.51 4.42
C LYS A 358 -11.98 13.82 3.26
N HIS A 359 -11.25 12.99 2.51
CA HIS A 359 -11.79 12.31 1.33
C HIS A 359 -12.39 10.96 1.72
N ASP A 360 -13.43 10.54 1.00
CA ASP A 360 -14.01 9.22 1.17
C ASP A 360 -13.01 8.16 0.70
N HIS A 361 -12.70 7.22 1.59
CA HIS A 361 -11.82 6.11 1.28
C HIS A 361 -12.67 4.95 0.81
N HIS A 362 -12.46 4.48 -0.41
CA HIS A 362 -13.17 3.32 -0.94
C HIS A 362 -12.96 2.08 -0.05
N PHE A 363 -11.73 1.87 0.44
CA PHE A 363 -11.41 0.79 1.35
C PHE A 363 -11.13 1.28 2.76
N GLU A 364 -11.84 0.70 3.73
CA GLU A 364 -11.74 1.03 5.16
C GLU A 364 -10.31 0.79 5.71
N HIS A 365 -9.58 -0.19 5.19
CA HIS A 365 -8.20 -0.45 5.57
C HIS A 365 -7.25 0.73 5.23
N MET A 366 -7.50 1.46 4.14
CA MET A 366 -6.68 2.64 3.77
C MET A 366 -6.87 3.77 4.78
N LYS A 367 -8.11 3.99 5.20
CA LYS A 367 -8.42 4.98 6.25
C LYS A 367 -7.73 4.61 7.56
N ALA A 368 -7.76 3.33 7.93
CA ALA A 368 -7.05 2.84 9.10
C ALA A 368 -5.52 3.05 9.00
N HIS A 369 -4.91 2.86 7.83
CA HIS A 369 -3.48 3.15 7.62
C HIS A 369 -3.17 4.64 7.83
N CYS A 370 -3.99 5.55 7.27
CA CYS A 370 -3.81 6.98 7.47
C CYS A 370 -3.95 7.40 8.95
N LEU A 371 -4.95 6.86 9.65
CA LEU A 371 -5.14 7.11 11.09
C LEU A 371 -3.97 6.59 11.93
N ARG A 372 -3.39 5.41 11.59
CA ARG A 372 -2.19 4.90 12.26
C ARG A 372 -1.03 5.88 12.15
N TYR A 373 -0.72 6.36 10.94
CA TYR A 373 0.37 7.32 10.75
C TYR A 373 0.10 8.62 11.50
N LEU A 374 -1.16 9.09 11.53
CA LEU A 374 -1.53 10.29 12.28
C LEU A 374 -1.37 10.10 13.80
N GLY A 375 -1.72 8.93 14.33
CA GLY A 375 -1.46 8.58 15.72
C GLY A 375 0.04 8.57 16.06
N LEU A 376 0.89 8.08 15.14
CA LEU A 376 2.36 8.14 15.30
C LEU A 376 2.91 9.57 15.19
N VAL A 377 2.29 10.43 14.39
CA VAL A 377 2.62 11.87 14.35
C VAL A 377 2.35 12.50 15.72
N TYR A 378 1.18 12.25 16.29
CA TYR A 378 0.84 12.76 17.62
C TYR A 378 1.72 12.19 18.74
N LEU A 379 2.12 10.92 18.62
CA LEU A 379 3.15 10.34 19.51
C LEU A 379 4.46 11.14 19.42
N GLY A 380 4.90 11.47 18.20
CA GLY A 380 6.08 12.32 17.96
C GLY A 380 5.96 13.72 18.55
N MET A 381 4.76 14.32 18.47
CA MET A 381 4.44 15.60 19.10
C MET A 381 4.25 15.53 20.62
N LYS A 382 4.31 14.33 21.21
CA LYS A 382 4.00 14.06 22.64
C LYS A 382 2.57 14.41 23.05
N ASP A 383 1.64 14.45 22.08
CA ASP A 383 0.22 14.59 22.34
C ASP A 383 -0.42 13.22 22.50
N TYR A 384 -0.18 12.61 23.65
CA TYR A 384 -0.54 11.21 23.90
C TYR A 384 -2.04 10.96 23.92
N ASN A 385 -2.84 11.96 24.28
CA ASN A 385 -4.31 11.87 24.24
C ASN A 385 -4.82 11.74 22.81
N ARG A 386 -4.39 12.63 21.90
CA ARG A 386 -4.76 12.52 20.49
C ARG A 386 -4.16 11.27 19.84
N ALA A 387 -2.90 10.93 20.17
CA ALA A 387 -2.25 9.71 19.68
C ALA A 387 -3.06 8.46 20.01
N MET A 388 -3.46 8.31 21.28
CA MET A 388 -4.22 7.15 21.75
C MET A 388 -5.60 7.07 21.08
N SER A 389 -6.34 8.18 21.04
CA SER A 389 -7.68 8.20 20.46
C SER A 389 -7.67 7.82 18.99
N VAL A 390 -6.79 8.43 18.19
CA VAL A 390 -6.75 8.22 16.73
C VAL A 390 -6.17 6.85 16.38
N TYR A 391 -5.13 6.39 17.10
CA TYR A 391 -4.55 5.09 16.83
C TYR A 391 -5.48 3.94 17.27
N GLN A 392 -6.29 4.14 18.32
CA GLN A 392 -7.31 3.15 18.73
C GLN A 392 -8.41 3.02 17.68
N GLU A 393 -8.91 4.14 17.14
CA GLU A 393 -9.86 4.10 16.02
C GLU A 393 -9.32 3.31 14.84
N ALA A 394 -8.02 3.47 14.54
CA ALA A 394 -7.37 2.72 13.48
C ALA A 394 -7.33 1.20 13.75
N LEU A 395 -7.03 0.79 14.99
CA LEU A 395 -7.06 -0.61 15.40
C LEU A 395 -8.46 -1.20 15.31
N ASP A 396 -9.48 -0.47 15.76
CA ASP A 396 -10.86 -0.92 15.75
C ASP A 396 -11.35 -1.17 14.31
N ARG A 397 -10.98 -0.28 13.37
CA ARG A 397 -11.24 -0.43 11.93
C ARG A 397 -10.53 -1.66 11.36
N LEU A 398 -9.25 -1.87 11.67
CA LEU A 398 -8.50 -3.06 11.21
C LEU A 398 -9.10 -4.35 11.76
N ALA A 399 -9.51 -4.37 13.03
CA ALA A 399 -10.16 -5.51 13.65
C ALA A 399 -11.52 -5.81 13.01
N ALA A 400 -12.30 -4.78 12.67
CA ALA A 400 -13.60 -4.94 12.02
C ALA A 400 -13.48 -5.52 10.60
N VAL A 401 -12.45 -5.11 9.84
CA VAL A 401 -12.26 -5.54 8.44
C VAL A 401 -11.61 -6.92 8.35
N HIS A 402 -10.54 -7.16 9.11
CA HIS A 402 -9.69 -8.35 8.93
C HIS A 402 -9.73 -9.33 10.11
N GLY A 403 -10.28 -8.92 11.24
CA GLY A 403 -10.15 -9.65 12.50
C GLY A 403 -8.84 -9.35 13.24
N ARG A 404 -8.83 -9.64 14.53
CA ARG A 404 -7.72 -9.32 15.46
C ARG A 404 -6.49 -10.21 15.30
N SER A 405 -6.62 -11.36 14.66
CA SER A 405 -5.51 -12.28 14.37
C SER A 405 -4.75 -11.92 13.08
N HIS A 406 -5.29 -11.00 12.27
CA HIS A 406 -4.70 -10.65 10.99
C HIS A 406 -3.41 -9.82 11.13
N ALA A 407 -2.45 -10.03 10.23
CA ALA A 407 -1.13 -9.37 10.27
C ALA A 407 -1.20 -7.84 10.33
N TYR A 408 -2.18 -7.22 9.66
CA TYR A 408 -2.37 -5.75 9.74
C TYR A 408 -2.68 -5.26 11.15
N TYR A 409 -3.49 -6.01 11.91
CA TYR A 409 -3.81 -5.70 13.30
C TYR A 409 -2.60 -5.98 14.20
N THR A 410 -1.98 -7.16 14.09
CA THR A 410 -0.86 -7.55 14.95
C THR A 410 0.34 -6.60 14.81
N ARG A 411 0.67 -6.19 13.58
CA ARG A 411 1.74 -5.21 13.29
C ARG A 411 1.47 -3.81 13.81
N ALA A 412 0.22 -3.48 14.16
CA ALA A 412 -0.15 -2.20 14.71
C ALA A 412 0.03 -2.14 16.24
N LEU A 413 -0.09 -3.29 16.91
CA LEU A 413 -0.05 -3.39 18.38
C LEU A 413 1.23 -2.88 19.03
N PRO A 414 2.45 -3.11 18.48
CA PRO A 414 3.67 -2.61 19.10
C PRO A 414 3.67 -1.10 19.31
N ALA A 415 3.15 -0.34 18.34
CA ALA A 415 3.09 1.11 18.48
C ALA A 415 1.96 1.57 19.41
N MET A 416 0.81 0.87 19.41
CA MET A 416 -0.25 1.13 20.40
C MET A 416 0.24 0.89 21.83
N PHE A 417 1.01 -0.18 22.07
CA PHE A 417 1.65 -0.42 23.37
C PHE A 417 2.51 0.77 23.80
N VAL A 418 3.36 1.29 22.90
CA VAL A 418 4.20 2.45 23.20
C VAL A 418 3.38 3.72 23.43
N ILE A 419 2.29 3.93 22.68
CA ILE A 419 1.37 5.05 22.93
C ILE A 419 0.77 4.93 24.33
N LYS A 420 0.15 3.79 24.68
CA LYS A 420 -0.45 3.57 26.01
C LYS A 420 0.56 3.74 27.14
N MET A 421 1.77 3.21 26.98
CA MET A 421 2.85 3.38 27.95
C MET A 421 3.17 4.86 28.22
N ASN A 422 3.20 5.70 27.18
CA ASN A 422 3.51 7.13 27.31
C ASN A 422 2.29 7.97 27.72
N SER A 423 1.07 7.49 27.48
CA SER A 423 -0.19 8.13 27.93
C SER A 423 -0.48 7.97 29.41
N GLY A 424 0.35 7.24 30.17
CA GLY A 424 0.07 6.92 31.58
C GLY A 424 -1.00 5.84 31.77
N CYS A 425 -1.22 4.98 30.77
CA CYS A 425 -2.01 3.75 30.95
C CYS A 425 -1.20 2.69 31.70
N PHE A 426 -1.90 1.64 32.16
CA PHE A 426 -1.35 0.52 32.93
C PHE A 426 -1.05 0.89 34.39
N GLU A 427 -1.86 1.78 34.96
CA GLU A 427 -1.83 2.12 36.39
C GLU A 427 -2.91 1.33 37.17
N LEU A 428 -3.86 0.73 36.46
CA LEU A 428 -4.87 -0.17 37.02
C LEU A 428 -4.70 -1.60 36.49
N LEU A 429 -4.99 -2.60 37.33
CA LEU A 429 -4.90 -4.03 36.96
C LEU A 429 -5.82 -4.37 35.78
N GLU A 430 -7.02 -3.78 35.72
CA GLU A 430 -7.98 -3.99 34.63
C GLU A 430 -7.45 -3.52 33.27
N GLU A 431 -6.66 -2.43 33.24
CA GLU A 431 -6.03 -1.93 32.00
C GLU A 431 -4.97 -2.92 31.50
N ILE A 432 -4.22 -3.52 32.42
CA ILE A 432 -3.22 -4.55 32.12
C ILE A 432 -3.93 -5.80 31.58
N ASP A 433 -4.94 -6.30 32.28
CA ASP A 433 -5.68 -7.51 31.89
C ASP A 433 -6.35 -7.34 30.51
N THR A 434 -6.89 -6.15 30.25
CA THR A 434 -7.50 -5.80 28.94
C THR A 434 -6.47 -5.88 27.82
N PHE A 435 -5.27 -5.30 28.01
CA PHE A 435 -4.26 -5.31 26.96
C PHE A 435 -3.56 -6.66 26.81
N GLU A 436 -3.38 -7.43 27.88
CA GLU A 436 -2.92 -8.81 27.77
C GLU A 436 -3.89 -9.68 26.96
N THR A 437 -5.20 -9.48 27.13
CA THR A 437 -6.21 -10.14 26.29
C THR A 437 -6.05 -9.77 24.81
N GLU A 438 -5.70 -8.53 24.48
CA GLU A 438 -5.37 -8.13 23.10
C GLU A 438 -4.11 -8.83 22.57
N LEU A 439 -3.08 -8.95 23.41
CA LEU A 439 -1.85 -9.67 23.06
C LEU A 439 -2.11 -11.17 22.84
N ASP A 440 -2.97 -11.79 23.65
CA ASP A 440 -3.35 -13.19 23.52
C ASP A 440 -4.09 -13.46 22.19
N HIS A 441 -5.06 -12.61 21.83
CA HIS A 441 -5.73 -12.69 20.53
C HIS A 441 -4.75 -12.55 19.36
N ALA A 442 -3.71 -11.74 19.52
CA ALA A 442 -2.64 -11.58 18.55
C ALA A 442 -1.57 -12.69 18.62
N SER A 443 -1.70 -13.68 19.51
CA SER A 443 -0.69 -14.71 19.79
C SER A 443 0.69 -14.10 20.04
N TRP A 444 0.73 -13.10 20.93
CA TRP A 444 1.92 -12.35 21.31
C TRP A 444 2.18 -12.46 22.83
N THR A 445 2.64 -13.63 23.25
CA THR A 445 2.84 -13.94 24.68
C THR A 445 4.30 -14.15 25.07
N LYS A 446 5.22 -14.21 24.09
CA LYS A 446 6.66 -14.40 24.30
C LYS A 446 7.38 -13.08 24.51
N ASP A 447 8.62 -13.16 25.01
CA ASP A 447 9.53 -12.04 25.20
C ASP A 447 10.14 -11.56 23.86
N ILE A 448 9.28 -10.99 23.01
CA ILE A 448 9.60 -10.62 21.64
C ILE A 448 8.86 -9.35 21.24
N TRP A 449 9.36 -8.64 20.23
CA TRP A 449 8.63 -7.62 19.51
C TRP A 449 8.12 -8.18 18.20
N LYS A 450 6.91 -8.76 18.24
CA LYS A 450 6.30 -9.46 17.10
C LYS A 450 6.17 -8.54 15.88
N ASP A 451 6.60 -9.03 14.73
CA ASP A 451 6.63 -8.30 13.45
C ASP A 451 7.46 -6.99 13.48
N VAL A 452 8.40 -6.87 14.44
CA VAL A 452 9.31 -5.73 14.53
C VAL A 452 10.75 -6.18 14.29
N SER A 453 11.28 -5.80 13.13
CA SER A 453 12.66 -6.11 12.75
C SER A 453 13.65 -5.06 13.21
N CYS A 454 14.85 -5.53 13.56
CA CYS A 454 16.02 -4.69 13.80
C CYS A 454 16.50 -4.04 12.49
N HIS A 455 16.73 -2.73 12.50
CA HIS A 455 17.30 -2.03 11.34
C HIS A 455 18.76 -2.43 11.05
N GLY A 456 19.46 -2.96 12.05
CA GLY A 456 20.86 -3.38 11.91
C GLY A 456 21.05 -4.76 11.29
N CYS A 457 20.28 -5.77 11.71
CA CYS A 457 20.43 -7.17 11.26
C CYS A 457 19.23 -7.74 10.51
N ARG A 458 18.12 -6.98 10.41
CA ARG A 458 16.85 -7.39 9.77
C ARG A 458 16.11 -8.55 10.45
N SER A 459 16.68 -9.14 11.50
CA SER A 459 16.00 -10.14 12.33
C SER A 459 14.95 -9.51 13.24
N GLU A 460 13.94 -10.30 13.60
CA GLU A 460 12.96 -9.95 14.63
C GLU A 460 13.66 -9.67 15.97
N ILE A 461 13.17 -8.69 16.72
CA ILE A 461 13.79 -8.28 17.98
C ILE A 461 13.26 -9.14 19.12
N HIS A 462 14.13 -9.94 19.71
CA HIS A 462 13.89 -10.67 20.95
C HIS A 462 14.39 -9.85 22.16
N GLY A 463 13.63 -9.86 23.25
CA GLY A 463 13.94 -9.09 24.45
C GLY A 463 13.85 -7.58 24.26
N LEU A 464 14.88 -6.86 24.75
CA LEU A 464 14.89 -5.40 24.76
C LEU A 464 14.96 -4.82 23.34
N LEU A 465 14.07 -3.89 23.04
CA LEU A 465 14.13 -3.07 21.83
C LEU A 465 14.82 -1.76 22.14
N TYR A 466 15.92 -1.50 21.44
CA TYR A 466 16.68 -0.28 21.59
C TYR A 466 16.33 0.73 20.51
N HIS A 467 16.27 2.01 20.88
CA HIS A 467 16.01 3.10 19.96
C HIS A 467 16.78 4.35 20.39
N CYS A 468 16.96 5.29 19.46
CA CYS A 468 17.45 6.61 19.80
C CYS A 468 16.29 7.47 20.31
N SER A 469 16.46 8.16 21.44
CA SER A 469 15.46 9.04 22.04
C SER A 469 15.36 10.42 21.36
N GLU A 470 16.39 10.81 20.62
CA GLU A 470 16.44 12.05 19.83
C GLU A 470 15.90 11.89 18.40
N CYS A 471 15.89 10.66 17.87
CA CYS A 471 15.24 10.37 16.60
C CYS A 471 13.70 10.38 16.74
N PRO A 472 12.96 10.63 15.65
CA PRO A 472 11.51 10.50 15.65
C PRO A 472 11.06 9.16 16.27
N PRO A 473 10.08 9.14 17.19
CA PRO A 473 9.68 7.90 17.85
C PRO A 473 9.30 6.83 16.83
N GLN A 474 9.62 5.58 17.16
CA GLN A 474 9.28 4.42 16.32
C GLN A 474 9.94 4.43 14.93
N SER A 475 10.93 5.29 14.66
CA SER A 475 11.65 5.35 13.38
C SER A 475 12.71 4.25 13.24
N LEU A 476 13.69 4.22 14.13
CA LEU A 476 14.82 3.30 14.12
C LEU A 476 14.80 2.41 15.37
N ARG A 477 15.09 1.13 15.17
CA ARG A 477 14.93 0.08 16.19
C ARG A 477 16.06 -0.93 16.06
N PHE A 478 16.63 -1.35 17.17
CA PHE A 478 17.79 -2.22 17.20
C PHE A 478 17.64 -3.31 18.26
N CYS A 479 18.12 -4.52 17.96
CA CYS A 479 18.33 -5.55 18.96
C CYS A 479 19.63 -5.31 19.73
N GLN A 480 19.77 -5.99 20.87
CA GLN A 480 20.94 -5.90 21.75
C GLN A 480 22.27 -6.16 21.02
N ASP A 481 22.33 -7.20 20.18
CA ASP A 481 23.55 -7.53 19.42
C ASP A 481 23.96 -6.38 18.48
N CYS A 482 22.99 -5.71 17.86
CA CYS A 482 23.27 -4.58 16.98
C CYS A 482 23.68 -3.33 17.75
N ILE A 483 23.22 -3.15 18.99
CA ILE A 483 23.74 -2.12 19.90
C ILE A 483 25.19 -2.42 20.28
N ALA A 484 25.51 -3.66 20.63
CA ALA A 484 26.88 -4.08 20.96
C ALA A 484 27.86 -3.86 19.80
N LEU A 485 27.38 -3.96 18.55
CA LEU A 485 28.14 -3.67 17.33
C LEU A 485 28.10 -2.20 16.90
N ASN A 486 27.53 -1.30 17.71
CA ASN A 486 27.38 0.14 17.42
C ASN A 486 26.71 0.43 16.05
N LYS A 487 25.78 -0.43 15.62
CA LYS A 487 25.04 -0.21 14.37
C LYS A 487 24.19 1.07 14.33
N PRO A 488 23.60 1.60 15.42
CA PRO A 488 22.83 2.84 15.35
C PRO A 488 23.60 4.03 14.75
N ALA A 489 24.92 4.06 14.90
CA ALA A 489 25.78 5.11 14.38
C ALA A 489 25.79 5.19 12.83
N THR A 490 25.35 4.14 12.13
CA THR A 490 25.19 4.17 10.66
C THR A 490 23.87 4.81 10.21
N PHE A 491 22.93 5.03 11.13
CA PHE A 491 21.59 5.55 10.83
C PHE A 491 21.34 6.95 11.41
N CYS A 492 21.94 7.29 12.55
CA CYS A 492 21.79 8.60 13.18
C CYS A 492 23.09 9.08 13.85
N LYS A 493 23.18 10.39 14.15
CA LYS A 493 24.39 11.04 14.67
C LYS A 493 24.33 11.40 16.17
N HIS A 494 23.28 11.00 16.88
CA HIS A 494 22.98 11.42 18.26
C HIS A 494 23.84 10.75 19.35
N GLY A 495 24.76 9.85 18.97
CA GLY A 495 25.67 9.18 19.91
C GLY A 495 25.01 8.08 20.76
N ALA A 496 25.82 7.42 21.59
CA ALA A 496 25.38 6.28 22.41
C ALA A 496 24.52 6.69 23.60
N ASP A 497 24.73 7.90 24.15
CA ASP A 497 24.00 8.41 25.32
C ASP A 497 22.50 8.66 25.01
N ALA A 498 22.16 8.84 23.74
CA ALA A 498 20.78 8.98 23.27
C ALA A 498 20.06 7.62 23.11
N ILE A 499 20.74 6.49 23.32
CA ILE A 499 20.13 5.16 23.17
C ILE A 499 19.35 4.81 24.43
N ALA A 500 18.04 4.63 24.25
CA ALA A 500 17.13 4.10 25.25
C ALA A 500 16.64 2.71 24.85
N PHE A 501 15.98 2.01 25.79
CA PHE A 501 15.38 0.72 25.52
C PHE A 501 13.94 0.64 26.02
N LEU A 502 13.18 -0.26 25.40
CA LEU A 502 11.84 -0.64 25.80
C LEU A 502 11.83 -2.14 26.08
N LYS A 503 11.18 -2.52 27.19
CA LYS A 503 10.86 -3.92 27.49
C LYS A 503 9.70 -4.37 26.59
N PRO A 504 9.70 -5.63 26.12
CA PRO A 504 8.59 -6.16 25.33
C PRO A 504 7.29 -6.14 26.15
N PRO A 505 6.11 -6.05 25.51
CA PRO A 505 4.85 -5.78 26.21
C PRO A 505 4.55 -6.76 27.34
N SER A 506 4.63 -8.07 27.12
CA SER A 506 4.32 -9.07 28.14
C SER A 506 5.21 -8.96 29.37
N ARG A 507 6.52 -8.69 29.19
CA ARG A 507 7.45 -8.47 30.31
C ARG A 507 7.08 -7.19 31.07
N TYR A 508 6.89 -6.09 30.36
CA TYR A 508 6.54 -4.79 30.97
C TYR A 508 5.24 -4.86 31.79
N LEU A 509 4.21 -5.51 31.26
CA LEU A 509 2.89 -5.62 31.89
C LEU A 509 2.93 -6.45 33.18
N GLN A 510 3.66 -7.57 33.18
CA GLN A 510 3.87 -8.37 34.40
C GLN A 510 4.61 -7.59 35.48
N GLU A 511 5.67 -6.86 35.12
CA GLU A 511 6.41 -6.03 36.06
C GLU A 511 5.57 -4.88 36.60
N LYS A 512 4.76 -4.21 35.76
CA LYS A 512 3.82 -3.17 36.18
C LYS A 512 2.74 -3.70 37.11
N ARG A 513 2.23 -4.90 36.85
CA ARG A 513 1.27 -5.57 37.75
C ARG A 513 1.87 -5.77 39.14
N LEU A 514 3.11 -6.24 39.22
CA LEU A 514 3.81 -6.43 40.50
C LEU A 514 4.01 -5.09 41.24
N ASP A 515 4.40 -4.03 40.53
CA ASP A 515 4.53 -2.68 41.10
C ASP A 515 3.20 -2.16 41.70
N ILE A 516 2.08 -2.33 40.98
CA ILE A 516 0.75 -1.94 41.48
C ILE A 516 0.37 -2.73 42.74
N LEU A 517 0.61 -4.04 42.75
CA LEU A 517 0.27 -4.90 43.88
C LEU A 517 1.14 -4.59 45.11
N ALA A 518 2.43 -4.34 44.91
CA ALA A 518 3.35 -3.93 45.97
C ALA A 518 2.93 -2.58 46.58
N LYS A 519 2.61 -1.58 45.75
CA LYS A 519 2.09 -0.26 46.19
C LYS A 519 0.79 -0.38 47.00
N LYS A 520 -0.05 -1.36 46.68
CA LYS A 520 -1.29 -1.66 47.43
C LYS A 520 -1.07 -2.58 48.64
N SER A 521 0.15 -3.09 48.84
CA SER A 521 0.48 -4.09 49.85
C SER A 521 -0.38 -5.36 49.77
N ASP A 522 -0.86 -5.73 48.57
CA ASP A 522 -1.62 -6.96 48.32
C ASP A 522 -0.63 -8.13 48.09
N TRP A 523 0.06 -8.53 49.17
CA TRP A 523 1.16 -9.48 49.11
C TRP A 523 0.74 -10.90 48.68
N GLN A 524 -0.52 -11.27 48.94
CA GLN A 524 -1.05 -12.58 48.53
C GLN A 524 -1.15 -12.69 47.00
N LYS A 525 -1.72 -11.67 46.35
CA LYS A 525 -1.75 -11.63 44.88
C LYS A 525 -0.37 -11.36 44.30
N TYR A 526 0.44 -10.53 44.97
CA TYR A 526 1.81 -10.26 44.54
C TYR A 526 2.59 -11.58 44.42
N GLU A 527 2.60 -12.44 45.44
CA GLU A 527 3.33 -13.71 45.41
C GLU A 527 2.88 -14.60 44.25
N THR A 528 1.56 -14.69 44.03
CA THR A 528 0.99 -15.47 42.92
C THR A 528 1.51 -14.98 41.56
N HIS A 529 1.49 -13.66 41.34
CA HIS A 529 1.97 -13.07 40.09
C HIS A 529 3.50 -13.06 39.99
N PHE A 530 4.22 -13.03 41.11
CA PHE A 530 5.68 -13.07 41.13
C PHE A 530 6.18 -14.45 40.70
N VAL A 531 5.54 -15.53 41.15
CA VAL A 531 5.80 -16.89 40.66
C VAL A 531 5.54 -16.99 39.15
N ALA A 532 4.42 -16.44 38.67
CA ALA A 532 4.12 -16.40 37.24
C ALA A 532 5.19 -15.63 36.43
N TYR A 533 5.65 -14.49 36.95
CA TYR A 533 6.74 -13.71 36.36
C TYR A 533 8.07 -14.47 36.32
N VAL A 534 8.43 -15.19 37.39
CA VAL A 534 9.64 -16.02 37.41
C VAL A 534 9.55 -17.12 36.36
N ASN A 535 8.41 -17.83 36.28
CA ASN A 535 8.18 -18.85 35.25
C ASN A 535 8.31 -18.27 33.84
N TYR A 536 7.68 -17.11 33.59
CA TYR A 536 7.82 -16.39 32.33
C TYR A 536 9.28 -16.06 32.01
N CYS A 537 10.04 -15.58 32.99
CA CYS A 537 11.46 -15.27 32.83
C CYS A 537 12.31 -16.50 32.52
N ASP A 538 12.00 -17.65 33.12
CA ASP A 538 12.71 -18.90 32.87
C ASP A 538 12.38 -19.46 31.49
N GLU A 539 11.11 -19.46 31.10
CA GLU A 539 10.65 -19.91 29.77
C GLU A 539 11.27 -19.09 28.64
N ASN A 540 11.41 -17.77 28.84
CA ASN A 540 11.99 -16.85 27.86
C ASN A 540 13.50 -16.62 28.06
N GLN A 541 14.14 -17.33 28.98
CA GLN A 541 15.59 -17.26 29.25
C GLN A 541 16.10 -15.84 29.56
N ILE A 542 15.29 -15.05 30.27
CA ILE A 542 15.63 -13.68 30.66
C ILE A 542 16.82 -13.70 31.63
N ALA A 543 17.85 -12.88 31.36
CA ALA A 543 19.05 -12.79 32.18
C ALA A 543 18.72 -12.34 33.62
N LYS A 544 19.39 -12.90 34.62
CA LYS A 544 19.05 -12.68 36.04
C LYS A 544 19.14 -11.21 36.47
N ASP A 545 20.10 -10.48 35.91
CA ASP A 545 20.33 -9.06 36.13
C ASP A 545 19.25 -8.15 35.49
N GLU A 546 18.45 -8.69 34.57
CA GLU A 546 17.30 -7.99 33.99
C GLU A 546 15.97 -8.25 34.74
N ARG A 547 15.96 -9.20 35.69
CA ARG A 547 14.74 -9.63 36.41
C ARG A 547 14.46 -8.74 37.62
N LEU A 548 13.18 -8.55 37.93
CA LEU A 548 12.75 -7.95 39.20
C LEU A 548 13.13 -8.85 40.38
N THR A 549 13.60 -8.22 41.45
CA THR A 549 13.78 -8.86 42.75
C THR A 549 12.46 -8.92 43.52
N ASN A 550 12.25 -9.98 44.31
CA ASN A 550 11.07 -10.09 45.16
C ASN A 550 11.03 -8.91 46.17
N GLN A 551 9.86 -8.27 46.31
CA GLN A 551 9.65 -7.12 47.18
C GLN A 551 8.81 -7.45 48.42
N ILE A 552 8.40 -8.72 48.61
CA ILE A 552 7.70 -9.13 49.83
C ILE A 552 8.60 -8.83 51.04
N PRO A 553 8.11 -8.07 52.03
CA PRO A 553 8.88 -7.79 53.24
C PRO A 553 9.23 -9.11 53.93
N THR A 554 10.52 -9.38 54.10
CA THR A 554 10.97 -10.44 55.02
C THR A 554 10.81 -9.92 56.45
N GLU A 555 10.36 -10.78 57.37
CA GLU A 555 10.10 -10.45 58.79
C GLU A 555 11.33 -9.87 59.55
N GLU A 556 12.51 -9.82 58.93
CA GLU A 556 13.76 -9.31 59.53
C GLU A 556 13.97 -7.79 59.40
N SER A 557 13.00 -7.02 58.90
CA SER A 557 13.10 -5.56 58.75
C SER A 557 12.08 -4.77 59.58
N SER A 558 11.82 -5.24 60.80
CA SER A 558 11.20 -4.46 61.88
C SER A 558 12.29 -3.82 62.76
N PRO A 559 12.57 -2.51 62.68
CA PRO A 559 13.32 -1.82 63.70
C PRO A 559 12.36 -1.45 64.84
N ASP A 560 12.01 -2.39 65.72
CA ASP A 560 11.54 -2.14 67.09
C ASP A 560 11.26 -3.45 67.85
N ASN A 561 12.32 -3.98 68.48
CA ASN A 561 12.44 -4.50 69.86
C ASN A 561 13.47 -5.62 69.98
#